data_AF-A0A7C4X0B9-F1
#
_entry.id   AF-A0A7C4X0B9-F1
#
_cell.length_a   1.000
_cell.length_b   1.000
_cell.length_c   1.000
_cell.angle_alpha   90.00
_cell.angle_beta   90.00
_cell.angle_gamma   90.00
#
_symmetry.space_group_name_H-M   'P 1'
#
loop_
_entity.id
_entity.type
_entity.pdbx_description
1 polymer ?
#
loop_
_entity_poly.entity_id
_entity_poly.type
_entity_poly.pdbx_seq_one_letter_code
_entity_poly.pdbx_strand_id
1 'polypeptide(L)'
;MLDIKFVKDNLEAVRANIKNRFMQADPDLAVKLYDERNQILQVLEEKRKRRNEVAEAMKGKMEPEKRNTLIEEGKALKDAIAQLEAQLAEQEASYMAELRKIPNMAHPDAPVGKEDKDNLEVKRIGTVPSFDFEPKDHVTLGSELDIIDFDTAARVTGAKFYYLKNEGVILELALVRYA
;
A
#
# COMPACT_ATOMS: atom_id res chain seq x y z
N MET A 1 3.11 2.11 4.83
CA MET A 1 3.87 0.85 4.75
C MET A 1 4.86 0.88 5.90
N LEU A 2 4.96 -0.21 6.67
CA LEU A 2 5.95 -0.30 7.73
C LEU A 2 7.36 -0.32 7.14
N ASP A 3 8.33 0.21 7.89
CA ASP A 3 9.74 0.07 7.54
C ASP A 3 10.12 -1.42 7.60
N ILE A 4 10.79 -1.93 6.55
CA ILE A 4 11.25 -3.31 6.51
C ILE A 4 12.19 -3.65 7.66
N LYS A 5 12.99 -2.69 8.13
CA LYS A 5 13.84 -2.87 9.31
C LYS A 5 12.98 -3.16 10.54
N PHE A 6 11.92 -2.36 10.74
CA PHE A 6 10.98 -2.59 11.82
C PHE A 6 10.30 -3.96 11.72
N VAL A 7 9.89 -4.38 10.51
CA VAL A 7 9.27 -5.69 10.28
C VAL A 7 10.24 -6.82 10.62
N LYS A 8 11.51 -6.72 10.24
CA LYS A 8 12.54 -7.71 10.60
C LYS A 8 12.79 -7.77 12.11
N ASP A 9 12.92 -6.61 12.74
CA ASP A 9 13.23 -6.52 14.17
C ASP A 9 12.04 -6.93 15.06
N ASN A 10 10.80 -6.87 14.55
CA ASN A 10 9.57 -7.07 15.32
C ASN A 10 8.61 -8.08 14.67
N LEU A 11 9.16 -9.09 13.98
CA LEU A 11 8.39 -10.00 13.12
C LEU A 11 7.20 -10.66 13.83
N GLU A 12 7.39 -11.11 15.06
CA GLU A 12 6.32 -11.73 15.88
C GLU A 12 5.19 -10.74 16.20
N ALA A 13 5.54 -9.51 16.57
CA ALA A 13 4.57 -8.47 16.87
C ALA A 13 3.76 -8.09 15.61
N VAL A 14 4.43 -8.00 14.46
CA VAL A 14 3.76 -7.74 13.18
C VAL A 14 2.80 -8.89 12.83
N ARG A 15 3.23 -10.15 13.00
CA ARG A 15 2.36 -11.33 12.78
C ARG A 15 1.13 -11.31 13.70
N ALA A 16 1.33 -11.00 14.98
CA ALA A 16 0.23 -10.89 15.94
C ALA A 16 -0.74 -9.75 15.57
N ASN A 17 -0.21 -8.58 15.16
CA ASN A 17 -1.02 -7.46 14.71
C ASN A 17 -1.86 -7.79 13.48
N ILE A 18 -1.28 -8.46 12.47
CA ILE A 18 -2.02 -8.91 11.28
C ILE A 18 -3.18 -9.82 11.66
N LYS A 19 -2.93 -10.78 12.57
CA LYS A 19 -3.95 -11.69 13.09
C LYS A 19 -5.05 -10.95 13.84
N ASN A 20 -4.69 -10.04 14.75
CA ASN A 20 -5.65 -9.28 15.55
C ASN A 20 -6.51 -8.33 14.70
N ARG A 21 -5.99 -7.89 13.54
CA ARG A 21 -6.71 -7.08 12.56
C ARG A 21 -7.49 -7.90 11.54
N PHE A 22 -7.47 -9.23 11.64
CA PHE A 22 -8.13 -10.16 10.71
C PHE A 22 -7.76 -9.92 9.23
N MET A 23 -6.51 -9.51 8.97
CA MET A 23 -6.00 -9.24 7.63
C MET A 23 -5.15 -10.41 7.11
N GLN A 24 -5.06 -10.54 5.79
CA GLN A 24 -4.18 -11.49 5.13
C GLN A 24 -2.94 -10.78 4.62
N ALA A 25 -1.80 -10.98 5.29
CA ALA A 25 -0.49 -10.53 4.87
C ALA A 25 0.57 -11.48 5.41
N ASP A 26 1.67 -11.66 4.68
CA ASP A 26 2.76 -12.55 5.05
C ASP A 26 4.04 -11.75 5.30
N PRO A 27 4.33 -11.40 6.57
CA PRO A 27 5.52 -10.63 6.89
C PRO A 27 6.80 -11.47 6.72
N ASP A 28 6.72 -12.79 6.87
CA ASP A 28 7.84 -13.70 6.67
C ASP A 28 8.27 -13.73 5.18
N LEU A 29 7.29 -13.79 4.27
CA LEU A 29 7.53 -13.69 2.84
C LEU A 29 8.13 -12.34 2.45
N ALA A 30 7.62 -11.23 2.98
CA ALA A 30 8.17 -9.90 2.69
C ALA A 30 9.64 -9.78 3.12
N VAL A 31 10.00 -10.34 4.28
CA VAL A 31 11.39 -10.39 4.77
C VAL A 31 12.26 -11.28 3.88
N LYS A 32 11.76 -12.46 3.50
CA LYS A 32 12.47 -13.37 2.59
C LYS A 32 12.77 -12.70 1.24
N LEU A 33 11.78 -12.07 0.62
CA LEU A 33 11.93 -11.39 -0.66
C LEU A 33 12.93 -10.24 -0.58
N TYR A 34 12.92 -9.50 0.54
CA TYR A 34 13.90 -8.44 0.82
C TYR A 34 15.33 -8.97 0.94
N ASP A 35 15.52 -10.10 1.62
CA ASP A 35 16.84 -10.70 1.79
C ASP A 35 17.39 -11.24 0.47
N GLU A 36 16.55 -11.90 -0.34
CA GLU A 36 16.89 -12.33 -1.72
C GLU A 36 17.23 -11.13 -2.61
N ARG A 37 16.47 -10.03 -2.51
CA ARG A 37 16.76 -8.78 -3.22
C ARG A 37 18.15 -8.24 -2.88
N ASN A 38 18.53 -8.27 -1.60
CA ASN A 38 19.85 -7.80 -1.17
C ASN A 38 20.98 -8.73 -1.62
N GLN A 39 20.74 -10.04 -1.68
CA GLN A 39 21.72 -10.99 -2.24
C GLN A 39 21.97 -10.72 -3.73
N ILE A 40 20.91 -10.52 -4.53
CA ILE A 40 21.04 -10.18 -5.95
C ILE A 40 21.81 -8.87 -6.12
N LEU A 41 21.48 -7.86 -5.31
CA LEU A 41 22.16 -6.56 -5.35
C LEU A 41 23.66 -6.69 -5.01
N GLN A 42 24.01 -7.51 -4.02
CA GLN A 42 25.41 -7.73 -3.66
C GLN A 42 26.19 -8.38 -4.82
N VAL A 43 25.65 -9.43 -5.43
CA VAL A 43 26.28 -10.10 -6.58
C VAL A 43 26.39 -9.14 -7.77
N LEU A 44 25.37 -8.32 -8.02
CA LEU A 44 25.38 -7.31 -9.06
C LEU A 44 26.52 -6.29 -8.87
N GLU A 45 26.71 -5.79 -7.65
CA GLU A 45 27.79 -4.86 -7.32
C GLU A 45 29.18 -5.50 -7.45
N GLU A 46 29.34 -6.78 -7.07
CA GLU A 46 30.58 -7.53 -7.29
C GLU A 46 30.90 -7.66 -8.79
N LYS A 47 29.90 -7.96 -9.64
CA LYS A 47 30.09 -8.03 -11.10
C LYS A 47 30.40 -6.67 -11.71
N ARG A 48 29.74 -5.60 -11.25
CA ARG A 48 30.04 -4.22 -11.67
C ARG A 48 31.47 -3.83 -11.31
N LYS A 49 31.92 -4.15 -10.10
CA LYS A 49 33.31 -3.93 -9.66
C LYS A 49 34.27 -4.68 -10.57
N ARG A 50 34.04 -5.98 -10.82
CA ARG A 50 34.89 -6.79 -11.69
C ARG A 50 34.97 -6.25 -13.12
N ARG A 51 33.84 -5.80 -13.69
CA ARG A 51 33.80 -5.16 -15.01
C ARG A 51 34.69 -3.92 -15.07
N ASN A 52 34.66 -3.10 -14.02
CA ASN A 52 35.50 -1.90 -13.95
C ASN A 52 37.00 -2.27 -13.83
N GLU A 53 37.35 -3.28 -13.04
CA GLU A 53 38.73 -3.81 -12.95
C GLU A 53 39.24 -4.32 -14.31
N VAL A 54 38.40 -5.06 -15.05
CA VAL A 54 38.72 -5.54 -16.41
C VAL A 54 38.92 -4.36 -17.37
N ALA A 55 38.07 -3.33 -17.29
CA ALA A 55 38.20 -2.13 -18.11
C ALA A 55 39.49 -1.35 -17.82
N GLU A 56 39.90 -1.22 -16.55
CA GLU A 56 41.17 -0.60 -16.17
C GLU A 56 42.38 -1.43 -16.63
N ALA A 57 42.34 -2.75 -16.49
CA ALA A 57 43.41 -3.65 -16.92
C ALA A 57 43.68 -3.55 -18.44
N MET A 58 42.67 -3.23 -19.25
CA MET A 58 42.81 -3.08 -20.70
C MET A 58 43.48 -1.77 -21.16
N LYS A 59 43.65 -0.76 -20.29
CA LYS A 59 44.28 0.53 -20.65
C LYS A 59 45.80 0.44 -20.87
N GLY A 60 46.45 -0.64 -20.42
CA GLY A 60 47.90 -0.86 -20.57
C GLY A 60 48.33 -1.51 -21.90
N LYS A 61 49.64 -1.47 -22.18
CA LYS A 61 50.25 -2.32 -23.22
C LYS A 61 50.24 -3.77 -22.73
N MET A 62 49.68 -4.67 -23.53
CA MET A 62 49.57 -6.08 -23.18
C MET A 62 49.53 -6.96 -24.43
N GLU A 63 49.89 -8.23 -24.25
CA GLU A 63 49.87 -9.23 -25.32
C GLU A 63 48.46 -9.40 -25.92
N PRO A 64 48.35 -9.62 -27.24
CA PRO A 64 47.06 -9.76 -27.93
C PRO A 64 46.14 -10.84 -27.33
N GLU A 65 46.70 -11.98 -26.92
CA GLU A 65 45.95 -13.09 -26.31
C GLU A 65 45.34 -12.70 -24.95
N LYS A 66 46.11 -11.97 -24.12
CA LYS A 66 45.63 -11.46 -22.83
C LYS A 66 44.57 -10.38 -23.00
N ARG A 67 44.63 -9.61 -24.08
CA ARG A 67 43.59 -8.63 -24.41
C ARG A 67 42.30 -9.31 -24.85
N ASN A 68 42.37 -10.34 -25.68
CA ASN A 68 41.19 -11.07 -26.16
C ASN A 68 40.43 -11.76 -25.01
N THR A 69 41.15 -12.39 -24.07
CA THR A 69 40.54 -13.01 -22.87
C THR A 69 39.79 -11.99 -22.00
N LEU A 70 40.35 -10.79 -21.78
CA LEU A 70 39.66 -9.72 -21.05
C LEU A 70 38.44 -9.17 -21.80
N ILE A 71 38.48 -9.14 -23.14
CA ILE A 71 37.31 -8.74 -23.95
C ILE A 71 36.17 -9.75 -23.81
N GLU A 72 36.48 -11.05 -23.83
CA GLU A 72 35.50 -12.12 -23.60
C GLU A 72 34.92 -12.06 -22.19
N GLU A 73 35.76 -11.88 -21.16
CA GLU A 73 35.32 -11.68 -19.78
C GLU A 73 34.42 -10.44 -19.66
N GLY A 74 34.79 -9.32 -20.28
CA GLY A 74 34.00 -8.09 -20.29
C GLY A 74 32.62 -8.26 -20.94
N LYS A 75 32.52 -9.04 -22.02
CA LYS A 75 31.23 -9.39 -22.66
C LYS A 75 30.37 -10.26 -21.74
N ALA A 76 30.95 -11.32 -21.18
CA ALA A 76 30.25 -12.20 -20.25
C ALA A 76 29.75 -11.44 -19.00
N LEU A 77 30.56 -10.52 -18.47
CA LEU A 77 30.16 -9.65 -17.36
C LEU A 77 29.02 -8.71 -17.74
N LYS A 78 29.02 -8.15 -18.95
CA LYS A 78 27.94 -7.28 -19.44
C LYS A 78 26.61 -8.04 -19.49
N ASP A 79 26.61 -9.26 -20.03
CA ASP A 79 25.40 -10.08 -20.15
C ASP A 79 24.89 -10.52 -18.77
N ALA A 80 25.80 -10.95 -17.88
CA ALA A 80 25.45 -11.33 -16.50
C ALA A 80 24.89 -10.15 -15.70
N ILE A 81 25.45 -8.95 -15.85
CA ILE A 81 24.94 -7.72 -15.22
C ILE A 81 23.52 -7.43 -15.71
N ALA A 82 23.27 -7.49 -17.01
CA ALA A 82 21.95 -7.23 -17.57
C ALA A 82 20.89 -8.22 -17.05
N GLN A 83 21.25 -9.50 -16.92
CA GLN A 83 20.37 -10.52 -16.34
C GLN A 83 20.07 -10.25 -14.85
N LEU A 84 21.10 -9.93 -14.05
CA LEU A 84 20.93 -9.61 -12.64
C LEU A 84 20.12 -8.33 -12.42
N GLU A 85 20.25 -7.32 -13.28
CA GLU A 85 19.44 -6.10 -13.23
C GLU A 85 17.95 -6.39 -13.47
N ALA A 86 17.64 -7.26 -14.44
CA ALA A 86 16.27 -7.68 -14.69
C ALA A 86 15.69 -8.48 -13.51
N GLN A 87 16.46 -9.43 -12.96
CA GLN A 87 16.06 -10.21 -11.78
C GLN A 87 15.85 -9.31 -10.55
N LEU A 88 16.74 -8.33 -10.34
CA LEU A 88 16.62 -7.38 -9.23
C LEU A 88 15.33 -6.57 -9.33
N ALA A 89 14.98 -6.11 -10.53
CA ALA A 89 13.76 -5.34 -10.75
C ALA A 89 12.48 -6.17 -10.48
N GLU A 90 12.44 -7.43 -10.92
CA GLU A 90 11.34 -8.36 -10.64
C GLU A 90 11.22 -8.66 -9.14
N GLN A 91 12.35 -8.91 -8.49
CA GLN A 91 12.40 -9.18 -7.06
C GLN A 91 11.97 -7.96 -6.24
N GLU A 92 12.40 -6.77 -6.63
CA GLU A 92 12.03 -5.52 -5.96
C GLU A 92 10.53 -5.23 -6.10
N ALA A 93 9.94 -5.50 -7.27
CA ALA A 93 8.49 -5.41 -7.47
C ALA A 93 7.73 -6.38 -6.56
N SER A 94 8.18 -7.64 -6.50
CA SER A 94 7.57 -8.69 -5.66
C SER A 94 7.66 -8.36 -4.17
N TYR A 95 8.84 -7.96 -3.70
CA TYR A 95 9.08 -7.50 -2.33
C TYR A 95 8.16 -6.34 -1.97
N MET A 96 8.08 -5.30 -2.82
CA MET A 96 7.25 -4.13 -2.56
C MET A 96 5.75 -4.47 -2.59
N ALA A 97 5.33 -5.44 -3.40
CA ALA A 97 3.95 -5.89 -3.43
C ALA A 97 3.56 -6.56 -2.10
N GLU A 98 4.40 -7.44 -1.55
CA GLU A 98 4.12 -8.11 -0.28
C GLU A 98 4.22 -7.16 0.91
N LEU A 99 5.25 -6.30 0.95
CA LEU A 99 5.42 -5.34 2.04
C LEU A 99 4.25 -4.35 2.15
N ARG A 100 3.63 -3.98 1.02
CA ARG A 100 2.45 -3.10 0.98
C ARG A 100 1.18 -3.74 1.53
N LYS A 101 1.09 -5.07 1.58
CA LYS A 101 -0.06 -5.76 2.17
C LYS A 101 -0.04 -5.69 3.70
N ILE A 102 1.12 -5.46 4.31
CA ILE A 102 1.28 -5.39 5.76
C ILE A 102 0.63 -4.10 6.29
N PRO A 103 -0.40 -4.20 7.16
CA PRO A 103 -1.07 -3.04 7.72
C PRO A 103 -0.19 -2.31 8.75
N ASN A 104 -0.56 -1.07 9.07
CA ASN A 104 0.04 -0.39 10.21
C ASN A 104 -0.22 -1.15 11.52
N MET A 105 0.69 -1.00 12.48
CA MET A 105 0.51 -1.49 13.84
C MET A 105 -0.70 -0.80 14.48
N ALA A 106 -1.61 -1.60 15.05
CA ALA A 106 -2.68 -1.08 15.88
C ALA A 106 -2.09 -0.46 17.15
N HIS A 107 -2.75 0.57 17.69
CA HIS A 107 -2.40 1.11 18.98
C HIS A 107 -2.59 0.03 20.06
N PRO A 108 -1.72 -0.08 21.09
CA PRO A 108 -1.88 -1.08 22.16
C PRO A 108 -3.24 -1.03 22.87
N ASP A 109 -3.81 0.17 23.00
CA ASP A 109 -5.13 0.38 23.63
C ASP A 109 -6.30 0.14 22.67
N ALA A 110 -6.06 -0.13 21.39
CA ALA A 110 -7.13 -0.40 20.44
C ALA A 110 -7.76 -1.77 20.76
N PRO A 111 -9.10 -1.87 20.88
CA PRO A 111 -9.76 -3.13 21.13
C PRO A 111 -9.55 -4.09 19.96
N VAL A 112 -9.39 -5.38 20.27
CA VAL A 112 -9.32 -6.44 19.26
C VAL A 112 -10.75 -6.84 18.89
N GLY A 113 -11.12 -6.62 17.63
CA GLY A 113 -12.45 -6.89 17.10
C GLY A 113 -12.40 -7.25 15.62
N LYS A 114 -13.36 -8.06 15.17
CA LYS A 114 -13.47 -8.50 13.77
C LYS A 114 -14.46 -7.66 12.98
N GLU A 115 -15.54 -7.27 13.63
CA GLU A 115 -16.69 -6.60 13.01
C GLU A 115 -17.08 -5.36 13.80
N ASP A 116 -17.90 -4.49 13.20
CA ASP A 116 -18.29 -3.21 13.82
C ASP A 116 -19.00 -3.36 15.17
N LYS A 117 -19.59 -4.53 15.44
CA LYS A 117 -20.22 -4.88 16.72
C LYS A 117 -19.22 -5.07 17.87
N ASP A 118 -17.94 -5.29 17.55
CA ASP A 118 -16.86 -5.46 18.53
C ASP A 118 -16.24 -4.10 18.93
N ASN A 119 -16.72 -3.00 18.32
CA ASN A 119 -16.28 -1.65 18.67
C ASN A 119 -16.71 -1.28 20.10
N LEU A 120 -15.80 -0.62 20.81
CA LEU A 120 -16.04 -0.13 22.17
C LEU A 120 -16.60 1.30 22.13
N GLU A 121 -17.81 1.50 22.66
CA GLU A 121 -18.36 2.84 22.89
C GLU A 121 -17.59 3.53 24.02
N VAL A 122 -16.83 4.59 23.68
CA VAL A 122 -16.02 5.33 24.66
C VAL A 122 -16.84 6.39 25.40
N LYS A 123 -17.81 7.02 24.72
CA LYS A 123 -18.61 8.11 25.28
C LYS A 123 -19.90 8.32 24.51
N ARG A 124 -20.99 8.58 25.24
CA ARG A 124 -22.27 9.08 24.71
C ARG A 124 -22.49 10.52 25.14
N ILE A 125 -22.93 11.38 24.23
CA ILE A 125 -23.30 12.77 24.53
C ILE A 125 -24.72 13.02 24.02
N GLY A 126 -25.56 13.61 24.87
CA GLY A 126 -26.97 13.86 24.57
C GLY A 126 -27.86 12.65 24.83
N THR A 127 -29.15 12.82 24.56
CA THR A 127 -30.19 11.79 24.69
C THR A 127 -30.85 11.57 23.33
N VAL A 128 -31.05 10.31 22.95
CA VAL A 128 -31.77 9.98 21.71
C VAL A 128 -33.22 10.48 21.88
N PRO A 129 -33.75 11.29 20.94
CA PRO A 129 -35.10 11.82 21.04
C PRO A 129 -36.14 10.70 20.97
N SER A 130 -37.21 10.83 21.75
CA SER A 130 -38.42 10.01 21.65
C SER A 130 -39.46 10.77 20.84
N PHE A 131 -40.09 10.09 19.89
CA PHE A 131 -41.16 10.65 19.07
C PHE A 131 -42.49 10.02 19.47
N ASP A 132 -43.56 10.82 19.45
CA ASP A 132 -44.96 10.40 19.61
C ASP A 132 -45.61 9.99 18.28
N PHE A 133 -44.82 10.00 17.20
CA PHE A 133 -45.15 9.54 15.86
C PHE A 133 -44.08 8.58 15.32
N GLU A 134 -44.39 7.86 14.24
CA GLU A 134 -43.41 7.02 13.55
C GLU A 134 -42.40 7.89 12.78
N PRO A 135 -41.11 7.91 13.18
CA PRO A 135 -40.13 8.76 12.52
C PRO A 135 -39.86 8.26 11.10
N LYS A 136 -39.96 9.17 10.13
CA LYS A 136 -39.57 8.90 8.74
C LYS A 136 -38.05 8.95 8.58
N ASP A 137 -37.51 8.12 7.71
CA ASP A 137 -36.08 8.19 7.36
C ASP A 137 -35.77 9.42 6.48
N HIS A 138 -34.47 9.73 6.34
CA HIS A 138 -34.02 10.89 5.58
C HIS A 138 -34.34 10.81 4.09
N VAL A 139 -34.51 9.62 3.52
CA VAL A 139 -34.83 9.43 2.09
C VAL A 139 -36.28 9.83 1.85
N THR A 140 -37.18 9.31 2.68
CA THR A 140 -38.62 9.61 2.65
C THR A 140 -38.85 11.09 2.90
N LEU A 141 -38.24 11.66 3.95
CA LEU A 141 -38.33 13.09 4.25
C LEU A 141 -37.77 13.94 3.11
N GLY A 142 -36.61 13.58 2.57
CA GLY A 142 -35.98 14.31 1.48
C GLY A 142 -36.82 14.35 0.20
N SER A 143 -37.50 13.24 -0.11
CA SER A 143 -38.40 13.13 -1.26
C SER A 143 -39.72 13.88 -1.05
N GLU A 144 -40.37 13.71 0.10
CA GLU A 144 -41.65 14.39 0.40
C GLU A 144 -41.51 15.92 0.46
N LEU A 145 -40.36 16.42 0.91
CA LEU A 145 -40.04 17.84 0.96
C LEU A 145 -39.48 18.39 -0.36
N ASP A 146 -39.29 17.54 -1.38
CA ASP A 146 -38.66 17.89 -2.66
C ASP A 146 -37.25 18.51 -2.51
N ILE A 147 -36.49 18.08 -1.50
CA ILE A 147 -35.14 18.59 -1.21
C ILE A 147 -34.02 17.61 -1.57
N ILE A 148 -34.35 16.33 -1.84
CA ILE A 148 -33.41 15.33 -2.35
C ILE A 148 -34.03 14.60 -3.55
N ASP A 149 -33.33 14.60 -4.69
CA ASP A 149 -33.73 13.90 -5.91
C ASP A 149 -32.73 12.78 -6.24
N PHE A 150 -33.12 11.54 -5.89
CA PHE A 150 -32.36 10.34 -6.19
C PHE A 150 -32.59 9.85 -7.62
N ASP A 151 -33.79 9.98 -8.17
CA ASP A 151 -34.15 9.42 -9.47
C ASP A 151 -33.44 10.12 -10.62
N THR A 152 -33.39 11.46 -10.58
CA THR A 152 -32.68 12.24 -11.59
C THR A 152 -31.19 12.01 -11.50
N ALA A 153 -30.62 11.98 -10.29
CA ALA A 153 -29.20 11.70 -10.11
C ALA A 153 -28.82 10.28 -10.54
N ALA A 154 -29.64 9.28 -10.23
CA ALA A 154 -29.44 7.91 -10.66
C ALA A 154 -29.48 7.77 -12.19
N ARG A 155 -30.37 8.52 -12.86
CA ARG A 155 -30.47 8.53 -14.33
C ARG A 155 -29.29 9.24 -15.00
N VAL A 156 -28.77 10.31 -14.41
CA VAL A 156 -27.66 11.09 -14.99
C VAL A 156 -26.31 10.42 -14.73
N THR A 157 -26.07 9.95 -13.50
CA THR A 157 -24.74 9.49 -13.05
C THR A 157 -24.70 8.01 -12.69
N GLY A 158 -25.82 7.44 -12.24
CA GLY A 158 -25.92 6.06 -11.77
C GLY A 158 -26.20 5.94 -10.28
N ALA A 159 -26.22 4.71 -9.77
CA ALA A 159 -26.53 4.43 -8.36
C ALA A 159 -25.57 5.16 -7.40
N LYS A 160 -26.07 5.46 -6.18
CA LYS A 160 -25.37 6.19 -5.09
C LYS A 160 -25.15 7.69 -5.32
N PHE A 161 -25.76 8.29 -6.33
CA PHE A 161 -25.81 9.74 -6.52
C PHE A 161 -27.18 10.29 -6.15
N TYR A 162 -27.22 11.54 -5.68
CA TYR A 162 -28.42 12.31 -5.40
C TYR A 162 -28.17 13.79 -5.71
N TYR A 163 -29.22 14.52 -6.07
CA TYR A 163 -29.18 15.98 -6.11
C TYR A 163 -29.84 16.54 -4.86
N LEU A 164 -29.21 17.53 -4.23
CA LEU A 164 -29.91 18.40 -3.29
C LEU A 164 -30.67 19.47 -4.07
N LYS A 165 -31.87 19.80 -3.60
CA LYS A 165 -32.75 20.81 -4.19
C LYS A 165 -33.26 21.77 -3.13
N ASN A 166 -33.70 22.94 -3.59
CA ASN A 166 -34.43 23.92 -2.79
C ASN A 166 -33.75 24.21 -1.43
N GLU A 167 -34.50 24.15 -0.33
CA GLU A 167 -34.01 24.38 1.03
C GLU A 167 -32.92 23.37 1.45
N GLY A 168 -32.89 22.17 0.87
CA GLY A 168 -31.84 21.19 1.09
C GLY A 168 -30.45 21.69 0.66
N VAL A 169 -30.38 22.44 -0.44
CA VAL A 169 -29.13 23.08 -0.88
C VAL A 169 -28.69 24.14 0.11
N ILE A 170 -29.63 24.95 0.60
CA ILE A 170 -29.33 26.03 1.55
C ILE A 170 -28.87 25.44 2.89
N LEU A 171 -29.51 24.38 3.36
CA LEU A 171 -29.15 23.68 4.59
C LEU A 171 -27.74 23.08 4.49
N GLU A 172 -27.43 22.39 3.40
CA GLU A 172 -26.08 21.84 3.17
C GLU A 172 -25.02 22.95 3.15
N LEU A 173 -25.28 24.04 2.41
CA LEU A 173 -24.36 25.18 2.37
C LEU A 173 -24.18 25.83 3.75
N ALA A 174 -25.24 25.87 4.57
CA ALA A 174 -25.16 26.37 5.93
C ALA A 174 -24.29 25.46 6.83
N LEU A 175 -24.45 24.14 6.72
CA LEU A 175 -23.62 23.17 7.45
C LEU A 175 -22.15 23.26 7.03
N VAL A 176 -21.87 23.32 5.73
CA VAL A 176 -20.51 23.45 5.18
C VAL A 176 -19.83 24.75 5.65
N ARG A 177 -20.58 25.84 5.81
CA ARG A 177 -20.03 27.12 6.32
C ARG A 177 -19.86 27.18 7.82
N TYR A 178 -20.64 26.38 8.55
CA TYR A 178 -20.59 26.34 10.01
C TYR A 178 -19.43 25.46 10.51
N ALA A 179 -19.16 24.35 9.82
CA ALA A 179 -18.09 23.41 10.12
C ALA A 179 -16.69 24.00 9.83
#